data_AF-T0QXH4-F1
#
_entry.id   AF-T0QXH4-F1
#
_cell.length_a   1.000
_cell.length_b   1.000
_cell.length_c   1.000
_cell.angle_alpha   90.00
_cell.angle_beta   90.00
_cell.angle_gamma   90.00
#
_symmetry.space_group_name_H-M   'P 1'
#
loop_
_entity.id
_entity.type
_entity.pdbx_description
1 polymer ?
#
loop_
_entity_poly.entity_id
_entity_poly.type
_entity_poly.pdbx_seq_one_letter_code
_entity_poly.pdbx_strand_id
1 'polypeptide(L)'
;MKGSTLSDQLHGDQTHFPEMRKDIVQYIKDHQDDLEPFMEDEEAFDHYCSRMADDGVWGGNLELYVASLLWQRHIVVHQVDGNRTTIDCGHAKAPAWHVCYYNDEHYDSIRSVDDDLMSTPLALPLPASEGKICVETGADTSAQRESDLNALRKDFPTMDTDELASLFEQLQCDPAKVRQKLAAKTKKAKHMIKMKKRR
;
A
#
# COMPACT_ATOMS: atom_id res chain seq x y z
N MET A 1 -5.28 -4.81 -12.22
CA MET A 1 -4.78 -6.10 -11.72
C MET A 1 -5.72 -7.22 -12.16
N LYS A 2 -5.33 -8.11 -13.08
CA LYS A 2 -6.15 -9.30 -13.37
C LYS A 2 -5.73 -10.47 -12.48
N GLY A 3 -5.60 -10.25 -11.16
CA GLY A 3 -5.14 -11.18 -10.10
C GLY A 3 -4.09 -12.25 -10.40
N SER A 4 -3.36 -12.05 -11.48
CA SER A 4 -2.26 -12.86 -11.97
C SER A 4 -1.15 -13.04 -10.94
N THR A 5 -1.04 -12.11 -10.00
CA THR A 5 -0.06 -12.10 -8.91
C THR A 5 -0.16 -13.32 -8.00
N LEU A 6 -1.36 -13.76 -7.60
CA LEU A 6 -1.51 -14.93 -6.73
C LEU A 6 -1.24 -16.24 -7.50
N SER A 7 -1.69 -16.29 -8.75
CA SER A 7 -1.36 -17.40 -9.65
C SER A 7 0.15 -17.53 -9.81
N ASP A 8 0.85 -16.41 -10.01
CA ASP A 8 2.30 -16.36 -10.14
C ASP A 8 2.98 -16.89 -8.87
N GLN A 9 2.53 -16.44 -7.69
CA GLN A 9 3.05 -16.87 -6.39
C GLN A 9 2.79 -18.35 -6.09
N LEU A 10 1.71 -18.94 -6.61
CA LEU A 10 1.36 -20.34 -6.37
C LEU A 10 1.96 -21.29 -7.42
N HIS A 11 1.89 -20.92 -8.70
CA HIS A 11 2.17 -21.78 -9.85
C HIS A 11 3.44 -21.41 -10.61
N GLY A 12 3.92 -20.17 -10.46
CA GLY A 12 5.01 -19.65 -11.28
C GLY A 12 4.55 -19.02 -12.59
N ASP A 13 3.23 -18.97 -12.85
CA ASP A 13 2.64 -18.32 -14.01
C ASP A 13 1.29 -17.68 -13.69
N GLN A 14 0.76 -16.90 -14.62
CA GLN A 14 -0.44 -16.07 -14.42
C GLN A 14 -1.74 -16.70 -14.95
N THR A 15 -1.69 -17.93 -15.46
CA THR A 15 -2.75 -18.54 -16.27
C THR A 15 -3.87 -19.17 -15.44
N HIS A 16 -3.60 -19.51 -14.18
CA HIS A 16 -4.53 -20.21 -13.29
C HIS A 16 -5.45 -19.27 -12.49
N PHE A 17 -5.34 -17.96 -12.70
CA PHE A 17 -6.12 -17.01 -11.93
C PHE A 17 -7.65 -17.14 -12.09
N PRO A 18 -8.22 -17.49 -13.26
CA PRO A 18 -9.67 -17.70 -13.39
C PRO A 18 -10.20 -18.78 -12.45
N GLU A 19 -9.47 -19.88 -12.28
CA GLU A 19 -9.82 -20.96 -11.34
C GLU A 19 -9.67 -20.48 -9.89
N MET A 20 -8.53 -19.87 -9.54
CA MET A 20 -8.31 -19.34 -8.19
C MET A 20 -9.37 -18.32 -7.77
N ARG A 21 -9.81 -17.46 -8.69
CA ARG A 21 -10.89 -16.50 -8.46
C ARG A 21 -12.20 -17.20 -8.10
N LYS A 22 -12.55 -18.27 -8.82
CA LYS A 22 -13.77 -19.05 -8.50
C LYS A 22 -13.68 -19.65 -7.11
N ASP A 23 -12.52 -20.18 -6.73
CA ASP A 23 -12.30 -20.74 -5.39
C ASP A 23 -12.43 -19.68 -4.30
N ILE A 24 -11.85 -18.48 -4.51
CA ILE A 24 -11.99 -17.33 -3.59
C ILE A 24 -13.45 -16.92 -3.44
N VAL A 25 -14.17 -16.70 -4.55
CA VAL A 25 -15.57 -16.28 -4.52
C VAL A 25 -16.46 -17.34 -3.88
N GLN A 26 -16.19 -18.63 -4.16
CA GLN A 26 -16.92 -19.72 -3.53
C GLN A 26 -16.71 -19.73 -2.01
N TYR A 27 -15.46 -19.54 -1.55
CA TYR A 27 -15.17 -19.43 -0.12
C TYR A 27 -15.90 -18.25 0.52
N ILE A 28 -15.96 -17.10 -0.17
CA ILE A 28 -16.70 -15.92 0.31
C ILE A 28 -18.18 -16.26 0.50
N LYS A 29 -18.80 -16.91 -0.49
CA LYS A 29 -20.21 -17.37 -0.40
C LYS A 29 -20.44 -18.33 0.75
N ASP A 30 -19.52 -19.27 0.96
CA ASP A 30 -19.63 -20.29 1.99
C ASP A 30 -19.46 -19.71 3.41
N HIS A 31 -18.87 -18.52 3.54
CA HIS A 31 -18.60 -17.84 4.82
C HIS A 31 -19.17 -16.41 4.83
N GLN A 32 -20.35 -16.21 4.23
CA GLN A 32 -20.98 -14.89 4.10
C GLN A 32 -21.06 -14.15 5.44
N ASP A 33 -21.57 -14.79 6.50
CA ASP A 33 -21.77 -14.15 7.81
C ASP A 33 -20.47 -13.57 8.41
N ASP A 34 -19.33 -14.18 8.10
CA ASP A 34 -18.01 -13.76 8.61
C ASP A 34 -17.35 -12.71 7.72
N LEU A 35 -17.68 -12.67 6.42
CA LEU A 35 -16.95 -11.90 5.41
C LEU A 35 -17.73 -10.69 4.88
N GLU A 36 -19.07 -10.75 4.85
CA GLU A 36 -19.95 -9.65 4.44
C GLU A 36 -19.69 -8.35 5.22
N PRO A 37 -19.41 -8.36 6.55
CA PRO A 37 -19.08 -7.13 7.28
C PRO A 37 -17.79 -6.41 6.84
N PHE A 38 -16.95 -7.07 6.04
CA PHE A 38 -15.70 -6.51 5.50
C PHE A 38 -15.84 -6.05 4.05
N MET A 39 -17.02 -6.20 3.45
CA MET A 39 -17.32 -5.66 2.14
C MET A 39 -17.65 -4.16 2.21
N GLU A 40 -17.49 -3.45 1.11
CA GLU A 40 -17.86 -2.04 1.00
C GLU A 40 -19.39 -1.88 1.12
N ASP A 41 -19.86 -0.95 1.97
CA ASP A 41 -21.27 -0.78 2.36
C ASP A 41 -22.25 -0.47 1.20
N GLU A 42 -21.73 -0.17 0.01
CA GLU A 42 -22.50 0.31 -1.15
C GLU A 42 -22.93 -0.81 -2.11
N GLU A 43 -22.52 -2.07 -1.89
CA GLU A 43 -22.78 -3.19 -2.79
C GLU A 43 -23.46 -4.37 -2.09
N ALA A 44 -24.53 -4.90 -2.68
CA ALA A 44 -25.18 -6.12 -2.18
C ALA A 44 -24.28 -7.36 -2.36
N PHE A 45 -24.29 -8.27 -1.38
CA PHE A 45 -23.45 -9.47 -1.35
C PHE A 45 -23.45 -10.29 -2.66
N ASP A 46 -24.64 -10.60 -3.18
CA ASP A 46 -24.78 -11.39 -4.41
C ASP A 46 -24.20 -10.67 -5.63
N HIS A 47 -24.35 -9.34 -5.69
CA HIS A 47 -23.82 -8.54 -6.78
C HIS A 47 -22.29 -8.49 -6.73
N TYR A 48 -21.72 -8.29 -5.55
CA TYR A 48 -20.29 -8.37 -5.32
C TYR A 48 -19.74 -9.75 -5.73
N CYS A 49 -20.38 -10.84 -5.28
CA CYS A 49 -19.94 -12.19 -5.63
C CYS A 49 -20.02 -12.46 -7.14
N SER A 50 -21.07 -11.99 -7.81
CA SER A 50 -21.20 -12.12 -9.26
C SER A 50 -20.12 -11.34 -9.99
N ARG A 51 -19.92 -10.06 -9.62
CA ARG A 51 -18.89 -9.19 -10.18
C ARG A 51 -17.50 -9.77 -9.95
N MET A 52 -17.21 -10.27 -8.75
CA MET A 52 -15.91 -10.83 -8.42
C MET A 52 -15.63 -12.15 -9.13
N ALA A 53 -16.65 -12.89 -9.57
CA ALA A 53 -16.49 -14.09 -10.39
C ALA A 53 -16.12 -13.77 -11.85
N ASP A 54 -16.42 -12.55 -12.33
CA ASP A 54 -16.16 -12.14 -13.71
C ASP A 54 -14.68 -11.87 -13.98
N ASP A 55 -14.25 -12.20 -15.20
CA ASP A 55 -12.90 -11.94 -15.68
C ASP A 55 -12.63 -10.43 -15.77
N GLY A 56 -11.45 -10.02 -15.31
CA GLY A 56 -10.99 -8.63 -15.41
C GLY A 56 -11.39 -7.71 -14.26
N VAL A 57 -12.13 -8.21 -13.27
CA VAL A 57 -12.44 -7.47 -12.04
C VAL A 57 -11.26 -7.50 -11.08
N TRP A 58 -10.98 -6.38 -10.42
CA TRP A 58 -9.82 -6.24 -9.55
C TRP A 58 -10.18 -6.75 -8.15
N GLY A 59 -9.29 -7.56 -7.56
CA GLY A 59 -9.41 -7.97 -6.17
C GLY A 59 -8.70 -6.98 -5.25
N GLY A 60 -9.20 -6.85 -4.02
CA GLY A 60 -8.66 -6.04 -2.96
C GLY A 60 -8.24 -6.87 -1.75
N ASN A 61 -8.36 -6.26 -0.57
CA ASN A 61 -7.85 -6.83 0.69
C ASN A 61 -8.64 -8.06 1.13
N LEU A 62 -9.96 -8.07 0.90
CA LEU A 62 -10.83 -9.20 1.26
C LEU A 62 -10.44 -10.47 0.50
N GLU A 63 -10.18 -10.36 -0.81
CA GLU A 63 -9.74 -11.50 -1.61
C GLU A 63 -8.34 -11.98 -1.24
N LEU A 64 -7.41 -11.07 -0.90
CA LEU A 64 -6.10 -11.46 -0.37
C LEU A 64 -6.23 -12.20 0.97
N TYR A 65 -7.09 -11.71 1.87
CA TYR A 65 -7.37 -12.38 3.13
C TYR A 65 -7.94 -13.79 2.90
N VAL A 66 -8.97 -13.92 2.08
CA VAL A 66 -9.57 -15.22 1.75
C VAL A 66 -8.56 -16.15 1.08
N ALA A 67 -7.73 -15.63 0.17
CA ALA A 67 -6.66 -16.40 -0.44
C ALA A 67 -5.66 -16.93 0.61
N SER A 68 -5.30 -16.10 1.59
CA SER A 68 -4.39 -16.51 2.67
C SER A 68 -4.95 -17.71 3.44
N LEU A 69 -6.25 -17.71 3.72
CA LEU A 69 -6.95 -18.79 4.40
C LEU A 69 -7.06 -20.04 3.52
N LEU A 70 -7.50 -19.88 2.27
CA LEU A 70 -7.73 -20.98 1.33
C LEU A 70 -6.47 -21.80 1.06
N TRP A 71 -5.36 -21.12 0.75
CA TRP A 71 -4.11 -21.78 0.39
C TRP A 71 -3.15 -21.98 1.56
N GLN A 72 -3.55 -21.57 2.77
CA GLN A 72 -2.74 -21.64 3.99
C GLN A 72 -1.36 -21.01 3.77
N ARG A 73 -1.38 -19.75 3.31
CA ARG A 73 -0.21 -18.92 3.03
C ARG A 73 -0.35 -17.59 3.72
N HIS A 74 0.68 -17.13 4.41
CA HIS A 74 0.73 -15.72 4.78
C HIS A 74 0.89 -14.87 3.52
N ILE A 75 0.42 -13.63 3.53
CA ILE A 75 0.66 -12.69 2.43
C ILE A 75 1.32 -11.44 3.00
N VAL A 76 2.54 -11.15 2.54
CA VAL A 76 3.29 -9.95 2.87
C VAL A 76 3.10 -8.93 1.75
N VAL A 77 2.40 -7.86 2.05
CA VAL A 77 2.17 -6.72 1.17
C VAL A 77 3.25 -5.67 1.43
N HIS A 78 4.09 -5.41 0.43
CA HIS A 78 5.12 -4.37 0.48
C HIS A 78 4.59 -3.08 -0.14
N GLN A 79 4.83 -1.95 0.51
CA GLN A 79 4.40 -0.64 0.05
C GLN A 79 5.61 0.19 -0.44
N VAL A 80 5.33 1.21 -1.26
CA VAL A 80 6.36 2.04 -1.90
C VAL A 80 7.18 2.88 -0.93
N ASP A 81 6.66 3.15 0.26
CA ASP A 81 7.34 3.87 1.34
C ASP A 81 8.24 2.97 2.20
N GLY A 82 8.29 1.66 1.88
CA GLY A 82 9.06 0.66 2.61
C GLY A 82 8.28 -0.07 3.70
N ASN A 83 7.04 0.35 3.99
CA ASN A 83 6.17 -0.31 4.95
C ASN A 83 5.69 -1.67 4.44
N ARG A 84 5.35 -2.55 5.37
CA ARG A 84 4.85 -3.90 5.04
C ARG A 84 3.69 -4.27 5.94
N THR A 85 2.66 -4.84 5.34
CA THR A 85 1.52 -5.42 6.06
C THR A 85 1.55 -6.93 5.85
N THR A 86 1.37 -7.70 6.92
CA THR A 86 1.26 -9.16 6.83
C THR A 86 -0.17 -9.59 7.13
N ILE A 87 -0.74 -10.33 6.19
CA ILE A 87 -2.01 -11.04 6.33
C ILE A 87 -1.69 -12.45 6.84
N ASP A 88 -2.23 -12.77 8.01
CA ASP A 88 -2.02 -14.06 8.69
C ASP A 88 -3.07 -15.08 8.27
N CYS A 89 -2.63 -16.30 7.94
CA CYS A 89 -3.52 -17.40 7.54
C CYS A 89 -3.96 -18.31 8.71
N GLY A 90 -3.59 -17.97 9.94
CA GLY A 90 -3.85 -18.74 11.17
C GLY A 90 -2.81 -19.82 11.48
N HIS A 91 -1.82 -20.04 10.63
CA HIS A 91 -0.84 -21.12 10.78
C HIS A 91 0.61 -20.60 10.86
N ALA A 92 1.18 -20.54 12.06
CA ALA A 92 2.46 -19.88 12.35
C ALA A 92 3.70 -20.34 11.54
N LYS A 93 3.66 -21.53 10.93
CA LYS A 93 4.76 -22.06 10.09
C LYS A 93 4.40 -22.12 8.61
N ALA A 94 3.27 -21.52 8.21
CA ALA A 94 2.92 -21.47 6.81
C ALA A 94 3.97 -20.63 6.06
N PRO A 95 4.30 -21.01 4.82
CA PRO A 95 5.10 -20.16 3.95
C PRO A 95 4.33 -18.90 3.55
N ALA A 96 5.06 -17.89 3.09
CA ALA A 96 4.50 -16.60 2.70
C ALA A 96 4.56 -16.36 1.19
N TRP A 97 3.56 -15.67 0.69
CA TRP A 97 3.59 -14.98 -0.59
C TRP A 97 3.95 -13.53 -0.38
N HIS A 98 4.70 -12.97 -1.32
CA HIS A 98 5.14 -11.58 -1.27
C HIS A 98 4.59 -10.84 -2.47
N VAL A 99 3.90 -9.75 -2.21
CA VAL A 99 3.31 -8.89 -3.23
C VAL A 99 3.66 -7.44 -2.93
N CYS A 100 3.81 -6.59 -3.94
CA CYS A 100 3.89 -5.14 -3.72
C CYS A 100 2.59 -4.48 -4.11
N TYR A 101 2.18 -3.44 -3.38
CA TYR A 101 1.07 -2.57 -3.72
C TYR A 101 1.60 -1.19 -4.08
N TYR A 102 1.23 -0.69 -5.27
CA TYR A 102 1.72 0.59 -5.77
C TYR A 102 0.62 1.34 -6.55
N ASN A 103 0.60 2.67 -6.41
CA ASN A 103 -0.29 3.62 -7.09
C ASN A 103 -1.79 3.43 -6.86
N ASP A 104 -2.19 2.89 -5.72
CA ASP A 104 -3.59 2.68 -5.34
C ASP A 104 -4.41 1.86 -6.35
N GLU A 105 -3.73 1.10 -7.20
CA GLU A 105 -4.35 0.40 -8.31
C GLU A 105 -4.11 -1.10 -8.16
N HIS A 106 -2.86 -1.58 -8.17
CA HIS A 106 -2.58 -3.02 -8.34
C HIS A 106 -1.57 -3.58 -7.36
N TYR A 107 -1.69 -4.90 -7.14
CA TYR A 107 -0.62 -5.69 -6.58
C TYR A 107 0.17 -6.42 -7.67
N ASP A 108 1.49 -6.45 -7.52
CA ASP A 108 2.41 -7.23 -8.35
C ASP A 108 3.15 -8.29 -7.52
N SER A 109 3.58 -9.36 -8.20
CA SER A 109 4.30 -10.47 -7.60
C SER A 109 5.73 -10.06 -7.26
N ILE A 110 6.19 -10.38 -6.04
CA ILE A 110 7.59 -10.23 -5.64
C ILE A 110 8.21 -11.62 -5.60
N ARG A 111 9.27 -11.81 -6.39
CA ARG A 111 10.10 -13.01 -6.39
C ARG A 111 11.51 -12.70 -5.90
N SER A 112 12.24 -13.75 -5.53
CA SER A 112 13.66 -13.63 -5.20
C SER A 112 14.47 -13.15 -6.41
N VAL A 113 15.57 -12.45 -6.17
CA VAL A 113 16.55 -12.12 -7.22
C VAL A 113 17.22 -13.38 -7.77
N ASP A 114 17.30 -14.42 -6.94
CA ASP A 114 17.86 -15.73 -7.31
C ASP A 114 16.82 -16.66 -7.96
N ASP A 115 15.59 -16.18 -8.20
CA ASP A 115 14.51 -16.97 -8.82
C ASP A 115 14.77 -17.18 -10.31
N ASP A 116 14.43 -18.37 -10.82
CA ASP A 116 14.61 -18.69 -12.24
C ASP A 116 13.50 -18.13 -13.15
N LEU A 117 12.41 -17.61 -12.57
CA LEU A 117 11.22 -17.06 -13.23
C LEU A 117 10.46 -18.06 -14.12
N MET A 118 10.88 -19.33 -14.18
CA MET A 118 10.34 -20.35 -15.06
C MET A 118 9.59 -21.44 -14.29
N SER A 119 9.78 -21.50 -12.98
CA SER A 119 9.17 -22.48 -12.09
C SER A 119 8.39 -21.80 -10.96
N THR A 120 7.88 -22.63 -10.04
CA THR A 120 7.23 -22.15 -8.81
C THR A 120 8.19 -21.25 -8.04
N PRO A 121 7.76 -20.06 -7.58
CA PRO A 121 8.65 -19.10 -6.97
C PRO A 121 9.36 -19.65 -5.73
N LEU A 122 10.63 -19.25 -5.56
CA LEU A 122 11.40 -19.51 -4.37
C LEU A 122 10.74 -18.85 -3.15
N ALA A 123 10.61 -19.63 -2.06
CA ALA A 123 10.02 -19.14 -0.83
C ALA A 123 10.87 -18.02 -0.23
N LEU A 124 10.24 -16.86 -0.04
CA LEU A 124 10.84 -15.74 0.68
C LEU A 124 10.55 -15.88 2.19
N PRO A 125 11.48 -15.44 3.05
CA PRO A 125 11.29 -15.51 4.48
C PRO A 125 10.18 -14.55 4.91
N LEU A 126 9.35 -15.01 5.85
CA LEU A 126 8.48 -14.14 6.62
C LEU A 126 9.34 -13.05 7.30
N PRO A 127 8.92 -11.78 7.27
CA PRO A 127 9.57 -10.76 8.06
C PRO A 127 9.54 -11.18 9.54
N ALA A 128 10.63 -10.92 10.27
CA ALA A 128 10.70 -11.25 11.69
C ALA A 128 9.53 -10.56 12.41
N SER A 129 8.68 -11.37 13.04
CA SER A 129 7.48 -10.90 13.73
C SER A 129 7.87 -10.03 14.92
N GLU A 130 7.64 -8.73 14.80
CA GLU A 130 7.27 -7.91 15.95
C GLU A 130 5.74 -7.72 15.95
N GLY A 131 4.99 -8.76 16.30
CA GLY A 131 3.57 -8.64 16.63
C GLY A 131 2.58 -9.14 15.58
N LYS A 132 1.43 -9.63 16.08
CA LYS A 132 0.29 -10.15 15.33
C LYS A 132 -0.48 -8.98 14.73
N ILE A 133 -0.80 -9.05 13.44
CA ILE A 133 -1.60 -8.06 12.69
C ILE A 133 -1.09 -6.63 12.95
N CYS A 134 0.04 -6.29 12.36
CA CYS A 134 0.41 -4.90 12.20
C CYS A 134 -0.30 -4.39 10.94
N VAL A 135 -1.52 -3.85 11.10
CA VAL A 135 -1.73 -2.56 10.46
C VAL A 135 -0.80 -1.66 11.25
N GLU A 136 0.40 -1.40 10.72
CA GLU A 136 1.16 -0.25 11.17
C GLU A 136 0.32 0.97 10.76
N THR A 137 -0.76 1.24 11.51
CA THR A 137 -1.35 2.57 11.56
C THR A 137 -0.21 3.39 12.12
N GLY A 138 0.56 4.03 11.24
CA GLY A 138 1.83 4.64 11.57
C GLY A 138 1.73 5.39 12.89
N ALA A 139 2.23 4.76 13.95
CA ALA A 139 2.20 5.31 15.30
C ALA A 139 3.13 6.53 15.42
N ASP A 140 3.79 6.91 14.33
CA ASP A 140 4.64 8.10 14.26
C ASP A 140 4.15 9.16 13.27
N THR A 141 3.05 8.99 12.53
CA THR A 141 2.69 10.00 11.51
C THR A 141 2.21 11.32 12.11
N SER A 142 1.46 11.34 13.22
CA SER A 142 1.01 12.61 13.84
C SER A 142 2.13 13.27 14.64
N ALA A 143 2.87 12.50 15.45
CA ALA A 143 3.96 13.01 16.28
C ALA A 143 5.16 13.49 15.44
N GLN A 144 5.58 12.73 14.42
CA GLN A 144 6.65 13.12 13.53
C GLN A 144 6.24 14.31 12.65
N ARG A 145 5.00 14.30 12.11
CA ARG A 145 4.45 15.44 11.36
C ARG A 145 4.41 16.71 12.20
N GLU A 146 3.99 16.62 13.46
CA GLU A 146 3.94 17.78 14.36
C GLU A 146 5.35 18.25 14.74
N SER A 147 6.29 17.32 14.97
CA SER A 147 7.71 17.61 15.18
C SER A 147 8.34 18.33 13.97
N ASP A 148 8.11 17.82 12.77
CA ASP A 148 8.63 18.40 11.53
C ASP A 148 7.99 19.76 11.21
N LEU A 149 6.69 19.91 11.47
CA LEU A 149 6.01 21.19 11.33
C LEU A 149 6.54 22.22 12.33
N ASN A 150 6.82 21.82 13.57
CA ASN A 150 7.43 22.68 14.59
C ASN A 150 8.87 23.07 14.23
N ALA A 151 9.65 22.15 13.65
CA ALA A 151 10.98 22.46 13.11
C ALA A 151 10.90 23.50 11.97
N LEU A 152 9.95 23.35 11.05
CA LEU A 152 9.73 24.33 9.99
C LEU A 152 9.30 25.70 10.53
N ARG A 153 8.45 25.75 11.57
CA ARG A 153 8.05 27.01 12.23
C ARG A 153 9.25 27.74 12.82
N LYS A 154 10.20 27.01 13.41
CA LYS A 154 11.44 27.57 13.95
C LYS A 154 12.35 28.14 12.88
N ASP A 155 12.42 27.49 11.72
CA ASP A 155 13.30 27.91 10.62
C ASP A 155 12.71 29.03 9.76
N PHE A 156 11.39 29.20 9.78
CA PHE A 156 10.67 30.26 9.07
C PHE A 156 9.74 31.05 10.00
N PRO A 157 10.29 31.78 11.00
CA PRO A 157 9.50 32.46 12.04
C PRO A 157 8.68 33.64 11.52
N THR A 158 8.94 34.11 10.30
CA THR A 158 8.23 35.25 9.68
C THR A 158 7.08 34.82 8.78
N MET A 159 6.86 33.51 8.58
CA MET A 159 5.79 32.99 7.74
C MET A 159 4.55 32.71 8.58
N ASP A 160 3.38 32.91 7.98
CA ASP A 160 2.12 32.57 8.63
C ASP A 160 2.04 31.06 8.92
N THR A 161 1.55 30.71 10.12
CA THR A 161 1.54 29.32 10.59
C THR A 161 0.61 28.44 9.78
N ASP A 162 -0.51 29.00 9.31
CA ASP A 162 -1.53 28.26 8.57
C ASP A 162 -1.09 28.09 7.10
N GLU A 163 -0.45 29.12 6.53
CA GLU A 163 0.18 29.02 5.21
C GLU A 163 1.31 27.97 5.20
N LEU A 164 2.10 27.88 6.27
CA LEU A 164 3.18 26.90 6.40
C LEU A 164 2.64 25.47 6.52
N ALA A 165 1.58 25.27 7.32
CA ALA A 165 0.91 23.97 7.47
C ALA A 165 0.28 23.50 6.16
N SER A 166 -0.44 24.39 5.47
CA SER A 166 -1.05 24.09 4.16
C SER A 166 0.03 23.74 3.12
N LEU A 167 1.17 24.44 3.12
CA LEU A 167 2.27 24.14 2.21
C LEU A 167 2.94 22.79 2.53
N PHE A 168 3.04 22.44 3.81
CA PHE A 168 3.58 21.16 4.26
C PHE A 168 2.67 20.00 3.82
N GLU A 169 1.35 20.17 3.94
CA GLU A 169 0.35 19.24 3.43
C GLU A 169 0.42 19.06 1.92
N GLN A 170 0.45 20.18 1.17
CA GLN A 170 0.56 20.17 -0.29
C GLN A 170 1.83 19.49 -0.81
N LEU A 171 2.87 19.40 0.01
CA LEU A 171 4.14 18.77 -0.35
C LEU A 171 4.32 17.39 0.29
N GLN A 172 3.21 16.70 0.59
CA GLN A 172 3.21 15.33 1.10
C GLN A 172 3.91 15.18 2.46
N CYS A 173 3.79 16.18 3.33
CA CYS A 173 4.39 16.18 4.68
C CYS A 173 5.91 16.00 4.68
N ASP A 174 6.60 16.42 3.61
CA ASP A 174 8.06 16.37 3.50
C ASP A 174 8.68 17.74 3.83
N PRO A 175 9.42 17.86 4.95
CA PRO A 175 9.98 19.14 5.36
C PRO A 175 11.12 19.63 4.45
N ALA A 176 11.82 18.74 3.74
CA ALA A 176 12.88 19.11 2.82
C ALA A 176 12.30 19.81 1.57
N LYS A 177 11.18 19.31 1.05
CA LYS A 177 10.46 19.95 -0.08
C LYS A 177 9.96 21.35 0.29
N VAL A 178 9.43 21.53 1.50
CA VAL A 178 9.00 22.86 1.99
C VAL A 178 10.18 23.83 2.02
N ARG A 179 11.30 23.43 2.62
CA ARG A 179 12.53 24.26 2.70
C ARG A 179 13.01 24.66 1.31
N GLN A 180 13.05 23.74 0.36
CA GLN A 180 13.49 24.00 -1.00
C GLN A 180 12.59 25.02 -1.71
N LYS A 181 11.26 24.88 -1.57
CA LYS A 181 10.27 25.77 -2.20
C LYS A 181 10.31 27.17 -1.60
N LEU A 182 10.46 27.30 -0.29
CA LEU A 182 10.59 28.59 0.40
C LEU A 182 11.91 29.29 0.05
N ALA A 183 13.03 28.57 0.05
CA ALA A 183 14.33 29.11 -0.38
C ALA A 183 14.31 29.59 -1.84
N ALA A 184 13.62 28.89 -2.73
CA ALA A 184 13.43 29.30 -4.12
C ALA A 184 12.58 30.57 -4.26
N LYS A 185 11.50 30.69 -3.46
CA LYS A 185 10.67 31.92 -3.39
C LYS A 185 11.52 33.12 -2.94
N THR A 186 12.34 32.98 -1.91
CA THR A 186 13.21 34.07 -1.42
C THR A 186 14.27 34.49 -2.44
N LYS A 187 14.88 33.54 -3.16
CA LYS A 187 15.83 33.84 -4.25
C LYS A 187 15.17 34.62 -5.39
N LYS A 188 13.96 34.23 -5.81
CA LYS A 188 13.19 34.96 -6.83
C LYS A 188 12.84 36.39 -6.40
N ALA A 189 12.39 36.58 -5.16
CA ALA A 189 12.08 37.91 -4.62
C ALA A 189 13.32 38.84 -4.59
N LYS A 190 14.47 38.35 -4.12
CA LYS A 190 15.74 39.10 -4.11
C LYS A 190 16.23 39.45 -5.52
N HIS A 191 16.06 38.53 -6.49
CA HIS A 191 16.42 38.76 -7.89
C HIS A 191 15.56 39.87 -8.53
N MET A 192 14.25 39.88 -8.28
CA MET A 192 13.33 40.91 -8.79
C MET A 192 13.62 42.30 -8.21
N ILE A 193 13.94 42.39 -6.91
CA ILE A 193 14.30 43.67 -6.27
C ILE A 193 15.61 44.23 -6.85
N LYS A 194 16.60 43.37 -7.12
CA LYS A 194 17.87 43.76 -7.75
C LYS A 194 17.68 44.25 -9.18
N MET A 195 16.71 43.72 -9.92
CA MET A 195 16.37 44.20 -11.26
C MET A 195 15.63 45.54 -11.26
N LYS A 196 14.75 45.79 -10.28
CA LYS A 196 14.06 47.09 -10.15
C LYS A 196 14.98 48.25 -9.72
N LYS A 197 16.06 48.00 -8.99
CA LYS A 197 17.07 49.01 -8.61
C LYS A 197 18.09 49.34 -9.72
N ARG A 198 18.04 48.63 -10.86
CA ARG A 198 18.93 48.82 -12.02
C ARG A 198 18.23 49.53 -13.20
N ARG A 199 17.06 50.12 -12.96
CA ARG A 199 16.35 51.00 -13.89
C ARG A 199 16.28 52.39 -13.31
#